data_AF-A0A837NZJ5-F1
#
_entry.id   AF-A0A837NZJ5-F1
#
_cell.length_a   1.000
_cell.length_b   1.000
_cell.length_c   1.000
_cell.angle_alpha   90.00
_cell.angle_beta   90.00
_cell.angle_gamma   90.00
#
_symmetry.space_group_name_H-M   'P 1'
#
loop_
_entity.id
_entity.type
_entity.pdbx_description
1 polymer ?
#
loop_
_entity_poly.entity_id
_entity_poly.type
_entity_poly.pdbx_seq_one_letter_code
_entity_poly.pdbx_strand_id
1 'polypeptide(L)'
;MTDETPKNLQAKFDKIPKPVRRRLQEITDDECSLCICESSSVYSSDELQYRKTIELYIRHHQDQLTIQKLRRNKPITQADLDVLEGLLLDAIGMSDVEAYREKILQEKPLGTLVRQLIGLDMDATKEAFSSFLDEESYNAEQIQFVDQVIGYLVNNGILEMSQLFDPPFTDNHAESAYGFFDEGTVAELFGVIRAVNANVLVAESQSF
;
A
#
# COMPACT_ATOMS: atom_id res chain seq x y z
N MET A 1 22.50 -36.26 -23.95
CA MET A 1 22.27 -35.28 -22.89
C MET A 1 21.87 -33.99 -23.58
N THR A 2 20.58 -33.77 -23.80
CA THR A 2 20.09 -32.63 -24.60
C THR A 2 19.90 -31.41 -23.73
N ASP A 3 20.52 -30.35 -24.22
CA ASP A 3 20.57 -28.96 -23.80
C ASP A 3 19.20 -28.28 -24.00
N GLU A 4 18.62 -27.72 -22.95
CA GLU A 4 17.38 -26.93 -23.01
C GLU A 4 17.75 -25.44 -23.02
N THR A 5 17.74 -24.85 -24.21
CA THR A 5 17.94 -23.40 -24.45
C THR A 5 16.87 -22.52 -23.78
N PRO A 6 17.21 -21.26 -23.40
CA PRO A 6 16.38 -20.34 -22.61
C PRO A 6 15.20 -19.67 -23.37
N LYS A 7 14.67 -20.31 -24.42
CA LYS A 7 13.57 -19.76 -25.24
C LYS A 7 12.16 -20.04 -24.72
N ASN A 8 12.01 -20.80 -23.64
CA ASN A 8 10.71 -21.35 -23.24
C ASN A 8 10.01 -20.62 -22.08
N LEU A 9 10.54 -19.47 -21.63
CA LEU A 9 9.89 -18.65 -20.59
C LEU A 9 8.98 -17.54 -21.17
N GLN A 10 9.26 -17.06 -22.38
CA GLN A 10 8.50 -15.97 -23.02
C GLN A 10 7.06 -16.38 -23.39
N ALA A 11 6.83 -17.66 -23.71
CA ALA A 11 5.54 -18.13 -24.21
C ALA A 11 4.43 -18.27 -23.15
N LYS A 12 4.72 -18.03 -21.86
CA LYS A 12 3.72 -18.04 -20.78
C LYS A 12 3.14 -16.66 -20.43
N PHE A 13 3.75 -15.56 -20.91
CA PHE A 13 3.29 -14.19 -20.61
C PHE A 13 2.20 -13.66 -21.56
N ASP A 14 1.98 -14.29 -22.72
CA ASP A 14 0.99 -13.85 -23.72
C ASP A 14 -0.49 -14.13 -23.35
N LYS A 15 -0.77 -14.61 -22.12
CA LYS A 15 -2.14 -14.87 -21.63
C LYS A 15 -2.63 -13.91 -20.55
N ILE A 16 -1.87 -12.87 -20.22
CA ILE A 16 -2.33 -11.85 -19.26
C ILE A 16 -3.11 -10.77 -20.05
N PRO A 17 -4.39 -10.51 -19.75
CA PRO A 17 -5.13 -9.45 -20.42
C PRO A 17 -4.46 -8.10 -20.17
N LYS A 18 -4.14 -7.38 -21.25
CA LYS A 18 -3.51 -6.06 -21.21
C LYS A 18 -4.43 -5.03 -20.52
N PRO A 19 -3.93 -4.16 -19.63
CA PRO A 19 -4.76 -3.13 -19.02
C PRO A 19 -5.26 -2.16 -20.10
N VAL A 20 -6.58 -2.01 -20.16
CA VAL A 20 -7.25 -1.07 -21.06
C VAL A 20 -6.97 0.35 -20.57
N ARG A 21 -6.15 1.11 -21.31
CA ARG A 21 -5.98 2.55 -21.08
C ARG A 21 -7.33 3.25 -21.30
N ARG A 22 -7.99 3.70 -20.22
CA ARG A 22 -9.16 4.57 -20.34
C ARG A 22 -8.71 5.97 -20.76
N ARG A 23 -9.31 6.46 -21.85
CA ARG A 23 -9.19 7.85 -22.30
C ARG A 23 -9.74 8.78 -21.22
N LEU A 24 -8.95 9.79 -20.85
CA LEU A 24 -9.44 10.97 -20.16
C LEU A 24 -10.46 11.66 -21.06
N GLN A 25 -11.73 11.63 -20.67
CA GLN A 25 -12.68 12.65 -21.09
C GLN A 25 -12.73 13.68 -19.97
N GLU A 26 -12.56 14.94 -20.37
CA GLU A 26 -12.67 16.13 -19.55
C GLU A 26 -14.03 16.11 -18.83
N ILE A 27 -14.00 16.14 -17.50
CA ILE A 27 -15.19 16.23 -16.64
C ILE A 27 -15.22 17.64 -16.07
N THR A 28 -16.26 18.39 -16.44
CA THR A 28 -16.71 19.60 -15.76
C THR A 28 -17.14 19.29 -14.34
N ASP A 29 -16.87 20.23 -13.43
CA ASP A 29 -17.06 20.17 -11.97
C ASP A 29 -18.37 19.52 -11.49
N ASP A 30 -18.29 18.98 -10.27
CA ASP A 30 -19.29 18.27 -9.46
C ASP A 30 -19.47 16.77 -9.78
N GLU A 31 -18.72 15.93 -9.04
CA GLU A 31 -19.20 14.73 -8.32
C GLU A 31 -18.00 13.98 -7.72
N CYS A 32 -18.17 13.57 -6.45
CA CYS A 32 -17.20 12.90 -5.61
C CYS A 32 -16.62 11.64 -6.29
N SER A 33 -15.31 11.62 -6.54
CA SER A 33 -14.62 10.49 -7.16
C SER A 33 -14.51 9.31 -6.17
N LEU A 34 -15.53 8.46 -6.18
CA LEU A 34 -15.47 7.11 -5.64
C LEU A 34 -14.52 6.29 -6.51
N CYS A 35 -13.33 5.98 -5.98
CA CYS A 35 -12.55 4.85 -6.44
C CYS A 35 -12.86 3.65 -5.54
N ILE A 36 -13.91 2.89 -5.88
CA ILE A 36 -14.08 1.53 -5.35
C ILE A 36 -13.22 0.61 -6.20
N CYS A 37 -12.26 -0.06 -5.58
CA CYS A 37 -11.45 -1.11 -6.19
C CYS A 37 -12.36 -2.34 -6.43
N GLU A 38 -12.69 -2.64 -7.69
CA GLU A 38 -13.44 -3.85 -8.05
C GLU A 38 -12.54 -5.10 -7.92
N SER A 39 -12.53 -5.71 -6.74
CA SER A 39 -12.28 -7.15 -6.61
C SER A 39 -13.64 -7.84 -6.49
N SER A 40 -13.93 -8.81 -7.37
CA SER A 40 -15.22 -9.50 -7.52
C SER A 40 -15.64 -10.34 -6.29
N SER A 41 -16.01 -9.70 -5.20
CA SER A 41 -16.73 -10.31 -4.07
C SER A 41 -18.14 -9.74 -4.01
N VAL A 42 -19.14 -10.62 -3.96
CA VAL A 42 -20.56 -10.25 -3.82
C VAL A 42 -20.78 -9.76 -2.39
N TYR A 43 -20.55 -8.47 -2.15
CA TYR A 43 -20.88 -7.84 -0.88
C TYR A 43 -22.39 -7.65 -0.74
N SER A 44 -22.91 -7.82 0.47
CA SER A 44 -24.28 -7.39 0.77
C SER A 44 -24.39 -5.86 0.76
N SER A 45 -25.61 -5.34 0.60
CA SER A 45 -25.88 -3.89 0.68
C SER A 45 -25.38 -3.30 2.02
N ASP A 46 -25.53 -4.04 3.11
CA ASP A 46 -25.13 -3.60 4.44
C ASP A 46 -23.60 -3.56 4.58
N GLU A 47 -22.88 -4.54 4.04
CA GLU A 47 -21.40 -4.55 4.04
C GLU A 47 -20.81 -3.38 3.28
N LEU A 48 -21.41 -3.01 2.14
CA LEU A 48 -21.00 -1.82 1.39
C LEU A 48 -21.22 -0.53 2.21
N GLN A 49 -22.32 -0.43 2.95
CA GLN A 49 -22.60 0.70 3.83
C GLN A 49 -21.62 0.78 4.99
N TYR A 50 -21.29 -0.35 5.62
CA TYR A 50 -20.28 -0.40 6.68
C TYR A 50 -18.90 0.04 6.19
N ARG A 51 -18.45 -0.48 5.04
CA ARG A 51 -17.17 -0.09 4.43
C ARG A 51 -17.13 1.41 4.15
N LYS A 52 -18.20 1.97 3.57
CA LYS A 52 -18.31 3.41 3.31
C LYS A 52 -18.27 4.24 4.60
N THR A 53 -18.96 3.80 5.64
CA THR A 53 -18.99 4.49 6.94
C THR A 53 -17.61 4.48 7.60
N ILE A 54 -16.91 3.35 7.55
CA ILE A 54 -15.54 3.21 8.06
C ILE A 54 -14.56 4.11 7.30
N GLU A 55 -14.63 4.12 5.96
CA GLU A 55 -13.80 5.00 5.15
C GLU A 55 -14.02 6.47 5.51
N LEU A 56 -15.29 6.88 5.61
CA LEU A 56 -15.63 8.25 6.02
C LEU A 56 -15.13 8.56 7.42
N TYR A 57 -15.31 7.64 8.38
CA TYR A 57 -14.80 7.83 9.74
C TYR A 57 -13.28 8.06 9.74
N ILE A 58 -12.52 7.17 9.11
CA ILE A 58 -11.06 7.26 9.06
C ILE A 58 -10.61 8.57 8.40
N ARG A 59 -11.23 8.98 7.29
CA ARG A 59 -10.89 10.22 6.59
C ARG A 59 -11.17 11.47 7.41
N HIS A 60 -12.25 11.50 8.19
CA HIS A 60 -12.61 12.65 9.03
C HIS A 60 -11.86 12.72 10.35
N HIS A 61 -11.40 11.57 10.87
CA HIS A 61 -10.73 11.47 12.18
C HIS A 61 -9.23 11.23 12.07
N GLN A 62 -8.56 11.85 11.10
CA GLN A 62 -7.11 11.73 10.94
C GLN A 62 -6.31 12.40 12.07
N ASP A 63 -6.97 13.12 12.96
CA ASP A 63 -6.45 13.66 14.22
C ASP A 63 -6.50 12.64 15.38
N GLN A 64 -7.14 11.48 15.20
CA GLN A 64 -7.11 10.39 16.18
C GLN A 64 -5.69 9.78 16.25
N LEU A 65 -5.20 9.50 17.47
CA LEU A 65 -3.78 9.16 17.68
C LEU A 65 -3.31 7.92 16.91
N THR A 66 -4.12 6.85 16.88
CA THR A 66 -3.80 5.61 16.14
C THR A 66 -3.68 5.89 14.64
N ILE A 67 -4.65 6.62 14.06
CA ILE A 67 -4.61 7.01 12.65
C ILE A 67 -3.38 7.89 12.35
N GLN A 68 -3.06 8.86 13.22
CA GLN A 68 -1.86 9.69 13.08
C GLN A 68 -0.57 8.86 13.09
N LYS A 69 -0.45 7.86 13.98
CA LYS A 69 0.71 6.96 14.02
C LYS A 69 0.85 6.17 12.72
N LEU A 70 -0.24 5.59 12.24
CA LEU A 70 -0.28 4.82 11.00
C LEU A 70 0.13 5.69 9.79
N ARG A 71 -0.42 6.91 9.69
CA ARG A 71 -0.13 7.86 8.61
C ARG A 71 1.32 8.36 8.67
N ARG A 72 1.86 8.69 9.84
CA ARG A 72 3.24 9.19 10.03
C ARG A 72 4.30 8.09 10.10
N ASN A 73 3.99 6.91 9.57
CA ASN A 73 4.88 5.76 9.54
C ASN A 73 5.54 5.44 10.90
N LYS A 74 4.79 5.55 12.00
CA LYS A 74 5.27 5.17 13.34
C LYS A 74 4.82 3.74 13.68
N PRO A 75 5.64 2.97 14.42
CA PRO A 75 5.25 1.63 14.87
C PRO A 75 3.92 1.65 15.63
N ILE A 76 3.07 0.66 15.36
CA ILE A 76 1.76 0.52 15.99
C ILE A 76 1.77 -0.58 17.05
N THR A 77 0.99 -0.39 18.12
CA THR A 77 0.80 -1.41 19.17
C THR A 77 -0.59 -2.03 19.09
N GLN A 78 -0.78 -3.21 19.70
CA GLN A 78 -2.10 -3.83 19.76
C GLN A 78 -3.14 -2.92 20.44
N ALA A 79 -2.76 -2.26 21.54
CA ALA A 79 -3.63 -1.33 22.24
C ALA A 79 -4.08 -0.15 21.36
N ASP A 80 -3.20 0.35 20.49
CA ASP A 80 -3.57 1.41 19.54
C ASP A 80 -4.65 0.91 18.55
N LEU A 81 -4.53 -0.33 18.07
CA LEU A 81 -5.48 -0.93 17.15
C LEU A 81 -6.80 -1.28 17.84
N ASP A 82 -6.78 -1.80 19.07
CA ASP A 82 -7.99 -2.12 19.84
C ASP A 82 -8.85 -0.88 20.07
N VAL A 83 -8.21 0.26 20.38
CA VAL A 83 -8.90 1.55 20.51
C VAL A 83 -9.57 1.96 19.20
N LEU A 84 -8.86 1.84 18.07
CA LEU A 84 -9.44 2.21 16.77
C LEU A 84 -10.55 1.24 16.35
N GLU A 85 -10.39 -0.06 16.60
CA GLU A 85 -11.40 -1.07 16.31
C GLU A 85 -12.72 -0.78 17.06
N GLY A 86 -12.66 -0.47 18.36
CA GLY A 86 -13.83 -0.08 19.14
C GLY A 86 -14.53 1.16 18.58
N LEU A 87 -13.77 2.19 18.21
CA LEU A 87 -14.33 3.41 17.61
C LEU A 87 -15.02 3.16 16.26
N LEU A 88 -14.46 2.28 15.43
CA LEU A 88 -15.06 1.92 14.14
C LEU A 88 -16.33 1.10 14.32
N LEU A 89 -16.35 0.16 15.27
CA LEU A 89 -17.53 -0.61 15.65
C LEU A 89 -18.67 0.29 16.12
N ASP A 90 -18.37 1.24 17.01
CA ASP A 90 -19.34 2.24 17.48
C ASP A 90 -19.89 3.08 16.32
N ALA A 91 -19.02 3.50 15.38
CA ALA A 91 -19.41 4.31 14.23
C ALA A 91 -20.35 3.59 13.26
N ILE A 92 -20.19 2.27 13.08
CA ILE A 92 -21.09 1.47 12.23
C ILE A 92 -22.29 0.87 12.99
N GLY A 93 -22.35 1.06 14.31
CA GLY A 93 -23.41 0.51 15.17
C GLY A 93 -23.34 -1.01 15.33
N MET A 94 -22.16 -1.61 15.17
CA MET A 94 -21.94 -3.05 15.33
C MET A 94 -21.28 -3.29 16.69
N SER A 95 -21.80 -4.24 17.46
CA SER A 95 -21.22 -4.64 18.75
C SER A 95 -20.43 -5.96 18.70
N ASP A 96 -20.51 -6.67 17.57
CA ASP A 96 -19.86 -7.97 17.36
C ASP A 96 -18.51 -7.79 16.65
N VAL A 97 -17.43 -7.91 17.42
CA VAL A 97 -16.05 -7.75 16.95
C VAL A 97 -15.67 -8.83 15.94
N GLU A 98 -16.12 -10.07 16.13
CA GLU A 98 -15.74 -11.19 15.27
C GLU A 98 -16.45 -11.08 13.91
N ALA A 99 -17.74 -10.71 13.92
CA ALA A 99 -18.48 -10.43 12.68
C ALA A 99 -17.88 -9.24 11.91
N TYR A 100 -17.40 -8.21 12.63
CA TYR A 100 -16.68 -7.09 12.02
C TYR A 100 -15.38 -7.55 11.35
N ARG A 101 -14.55 -8.31 12.06
CA ARG A 101 -13.30 -8.84 11.52
C ARG A 101 -13.55 -9.72 10.29
N GLU A 102 -14.49 -10.65 10.36
CA GLU A 102 -14.80 -11.56 9.25
C GLU A 102 -15.36 -10.82 8.02
N LYS A 103 -16.36 -9.95 8.20
CA LYS A 103 -17.10 -9.34 7.08
C LYS A 103 -16.40 -8.13 6.48
N ILE A 104 -15.73 -7.34 7.33
CA ILE A 104 -15.17 -6.05 6.94
C ILE A 104 -13.66 -6.13 6.74
N LEU A 105 -12.91 -6.62 7.73
CA LEU A 105 -11.46 -6.74 7.61
C LEU A 105 -11.04 -7.93 6.75
N GLN A 106 -11.82 -9.01 6.78
CA GLN A 106 -11.50 -10.30 6.15
C GLN A 106 -10.12 -10.78 6.60
N GLU A 107 -9.20 -10.98 5.66
CA GLU A 107 -7.82 -11.41 5.94
C GLU A 107 -6.86 -10.23 6.13
N LYS A 108 -7.31 -8.98 5.97
CA LYS A 108 -6.43 -7.80 6.02
C LYS A 108 -6.35 -7.24 7.46
N PRO A 109 -5.15 -7.05 8.02
CA PRO A 109 -4.98 -6.34 9.28
C PRO A 109 -5.56 -4.92 9.24
N LEU A 110 -6.15 -4.47 10.35
CA LEU A 110 -6.79 -3.15 10.45
C LEU A 110 -5.85 -2.00 10.05
N GLY A 111 -4.60 -2.02 10.52
CA GLY A 111 -3.62 -0.99 10.17
C GLY A 111 -3.40 -0.90 8.65
N THR A 112 -3.31 -2.04 7.97
CA THR A 112 -3.15 -2.11 6.50
C THR A 112 -4.35 -1.48 5.80
N LEU A 113 -5.57 -1.77 6.26
CA LEU A 113 -6.78 -1.15 5.72
C LEU A 113 -6.73 0.38 5.88
N VAL A 114 -6.38 0.86 7.07
CA VAL A 114 -6.30 2.32 7.33
C VAL A 114 -5.31 2.98 6.37
N ARG A 115 -4.09 2.45 6.24
CA ARG A 115 -3.09 3.00 5.31
C ARG A 115 -3.53 2.92 3.85
N GLN A 116 -4.23 1.86 3.43
CA GLN A 116 -4.79 1.78 2.08
C GLN A 116 -5.83 2.87 1.78
N LEU A 117 -6.51 3.40 2.81
CA LEU A 117 -7.54 4.44 2.65
C LEU A 117 -6.98 5.86 2.67
N ILE A 118 -5.95 6.12 3.46
CA ILE A 118 -5.43 7.50 3.67
C ILE A 118 -3.99 7.71 3.19
N GLY A 119 -3.27 6.64 2.85
CA GLY A 119 -1.88 6.71 2.46
C GLY A 119 -0.91 6.95 3.62
N LEU A 120 0.27 7.45 3.26
CA LEU A 120 1.32 7.84 4.20
C LEU A 120 1.59 9.34 4.13
N ASP A 121 2.11 9.87 5.23
CA ASP A 121 2.61 11.23 5.28
C ASP A 121 3.87 11.40 4.42
N MET A 122 3.92 12.46 3.61
CA MET A 122 5.03 12.72 2.69
C MET A 122 6.36 12.88 3.43
N ASP A 123 6.38 13.67 4.50
CA ASP A 123 7.62 13.98 5.21
C ASP A 123 8.14 12.74 5.96
N ALA A 124 7.24 11.99 6.60
CA ALA A 124 7.60 10.75 7.27
C ALA A 124 8.10 9.67 6.29
N THR A 125 7.54 9.62 5.08
CA THR A 125 8.01 8.72 4.03
C THR A 125 9.40 9.15 3.53
N LYS A 126 9.58 10.44 3.22
CA LYS A 126 10.90 10.98 2.80
C LYS A 126 11.98 10.76 3.86
N GLU A 127 11.65 10.93 5.14
CA GLU A 127 12.55 10.64 6.26
C GLU A 127 13.03 9.17 6.21
N ALA A 128 12.15 8.22 5.91
CA ALA A 128 12.52 6.80 5.84
C ALA A 128 13.46 6.47 4.66
N PHE A 129 13.38 7.23 3.56
CA PHE A 129 14.18 7.03 2.34
C PHE A 129 15.32 8.05 2.18
N SER A 130 15.61 8.86 3.21
CA SER A 130 16.49 10.02 3.07
C SER A 130 17.89 9.70 2.56
N SER A 131 18.43 8.52 2.88
CA SER A 131 19.74 8.07 2.39
C SER A 131 19.79 7.92 0.87
N PHE A 132 18.66 7.57 0.23
CA PHE A 132 18.56 7.36 -1.22
C PHE A 132 18.25 8.65 -1.99
N LEU A 133 18.01 9.76 -1.29
CA LEU A 133 17.73 11.08 -1.86
C LEU A 133 18.94 12.02 -1.82
N ASP A 134 20.11 11.49 -1.45
CA ASP A 134 21.36 12.24 -1.43
C ASP A 134 21.93 12.41 -2.85
N GLU A 135 21.93 13.66 -3.34
CA GLU A 135 22.44 14.04 -4.66
C GLU A 135 23.96 13.87 -4.82
N GLU A 136 24.72 13.74 -3.73
CA GLU A 136 26.15 13.41 -3.80
C GLU A 136 26.39 11.92 -4.05
N SER A 137 25.44 11.07 -3.63
CA SER A 137 25.53 9.62 -3.66
C SER A 137 24.80 8.99 -4.86
N TYR A 138 23.70 9.61 -5.32
CA TYR A 138 22.82 9.07 -6.36
C TYR A 138 22.54 10.07 -7.48
N ASN A 139 22.37 9.56 -8.70
CA ASN A 139 22.04 10.38 -9.86
C ASN A 139 20.54 10.67 -9.98
N ALA A 140 20.17 11.57 -10.89
CA ALA A 140 18.78 12.01 -11.06
C ALA A 140 17.79 10.88 -11.40
N GLU A 141 18.19 9.88 -12.19
CA GLU A 141 17.31 8.76 -12.56
C GLU A 141 17.06 7.82 -11.37
N GLN A 142 18.10 7.57 -10.57
CA GLN A 142 18.01 6.81 -9.32
C GLN A 142 17.12 7.50 -8.29
N ILE A 143 17.33 8.81 -8.07
CA ILE A 143 16.50 9.61 -7.15
C ILE A 143 15.05 9.63 -7.65
N GLN A 144 14.82 9.77 -8.95
CA GLN A 144 13.47 9.74 -9.52
C GLN A 144 12.75 8.40 -9.27
N PHE A 145 13.47 7.27 -9.35
CA PHE A 145 12.90 5.97 -9.00
C PHE A 145 12.50 5.91 -7.52
N VAL A 146 13.33 6.43 -6.63
CA VAL A 146 13.04 6.49 -5.19
C VAL A 146 11.85 7.40 -4.91
N ASP A 147 11.78 8.58 -5.55
CA ASP A 147 10.63 9.48 -5.46
C ASP A 147 9.34 8.83 -5.96
N GLN A 148 9.42 7.96 -6.97
CA GLN A 148 8.28 7.19 -7.44
C GLN A 148 7.80 6.17 -6.40
N VAL A 149 8.73 5.49 -5.70
CA VAL A 149 8.41 4.61 -4.56
C VAL A 149 7.76 5.40 -3.43
N ILE A 150 8.34 6.55 -3.06
CA ILE A 150 7.79 7.46 -2.04
C ILE A 150 6.38 7.90 -2.43
N GLY A 151 6.19 8.38 -3.66
CA GLY A 151 4.88 8.81 -4.16
C GLY A 151 3.85 7.69 -4.16
N TYR A 152 4.25 6.47 -4.48
CA TYR A 152 3.36 5.31 -4.40
C TYR A 152 2.93 5.04 -2.95
N LEU A 153 3.88 5.02 -2.01
CA LEU A 153 3.63 4.81 -0.59
C LEU A 153 2.75 5.92 0.01
N VAL A 154 2.99 7.17 -0.36
CA VAL A 154 2.16 8.31 0.07
C VAL A 154 0.72 8.17 -0.39
N ASN A 155 0.48 7.67 -1.60
CA ASN A 155 -0.89 7.55 -2.15
C ASN A 155 -1.60 6.26 -1.77
N ASN A 156 -0.89 5.13 -1.65
CA ASN A 156 -1.47 3.79 -1.47
C ASN A 156 -1.24 3.23 -0.06
N GLY A 157 -0.33 3.83 0.70
CA GLY A 157 -0.04 3.49 2.09
C GLY A 157 0.82 2.24 2.32
N ILE A 158 0.84 1.31 1.36
CA ILE A 158 1.62 0.07 1.37
C ILE A 158 2.13 -0.19 -0.05
N LEU A 159 3.34 -0.74 -0.15
CA LEU A 159 3.93 -1.20 -1.41
C LEU A 159 4.41 -2.64 -1.24
N GLU A 160 3.76 -3.58 -1.90
CA GLU A 160 4.16 -4.99 -1.89
C GLU A 160 5.35 -5.23 -2.82
N MET A 161 6.23 -6.16 -2.47
CA MET A 161 7.46 -6.41 -3.23
C MET A 161 7.21 -6.86 -4.66
N SER A 162 6.14 -7.63 -4.90
CA SER A 162 5.76 -8.03 -6.25
C SER A 162 5.42 -6.84 -7.13
N GLN A 163 4.82 -5.78 -6.58
CA GLN A 163 4.39 -4.61 -7.34
C GLN A 163 5.56 -3.81 -7.89
N LEU A 164 6.75 -3.90 -7.27
CA LEU A 164 7.96 -3.28 -7.82
C LEU A 164 8.34 -3.85 -9.19
N PHE A 165 7.87 -5.04 -9.55
CA PHE A 165 8.14 -5.67 -10.84
C PHE A 165 7.02 -5.45 -11.87
N ASP A 166 6.07 -4.57 -11.55
CA ASP A 166 4.97 -4.16 -12.42
C ASP A 166 5.04 -2.64 -12.69
N PRO A 167 4.34 -2.15 -13.74
CA PRO A 167 4.14 -0.72 -13.91
C PRO A 167 3.52 -0.09 -12.65
N PRO A 168 3.95 1.12 -12.25
CA PRO A 168 4.80 2.03 -13.01
C PRO A 168 6.31 1.83 -12.80
N PHE A 169 6.73 0.92 -11.92
CA PHE A 169 8.14 0.76 -11.54
C PHE A 169 9.01 0.11 -12.63
N THR A 170 8.37 -0.52 -13.62
CA THR A 170 9.04 -1.09 -14.79
C THR A 170 8.93 -0.24 -16.06
N ASP A 171 8.31 0.96 -15.99
CA ASP A 171 8.08 1.80 -17.16
C ASP A 171 9.40 2.38 -17.73
N ASN A 172 10.34 2.75 -16.86
CA ASN A 172 11.63 3.31 -17.25
C ASN A 172 12.69 2.22 -17.48
N HIS A 173 12.69 1.17 -16.65
CA HIS A 173 13.59 0.02 -16.77
C HIS A 173 12.81 -1.28 -16.53
N ALA A 174 12.91 -2.23 -17.48
CA ALA A 174 12.19 -3.51 -17.40
C ALA A 174 12.56 -4.36 -16.16
N GLU A 175 13.76 -4.14 -15.60
CA GLU A 175 14.28 -4.82 -14.41
C GLU A 175 13.95 -4.06 -13.10
N SER A 176 13.13 -3.00 -13.17
CA SER A 176 12.78 -2.16 -12.03
C SER A 176 14.03 -1.59 -11.35
N ALA A 177 14.11 -1.64 -10.00
CA ALA A 177 15.21 -1.14 -9.19
C ALA A 177 16.58 -1.69 -9.64
N TYR A 178 16.65 -2.95 -10.09
CA TYR A 178 17.89 -3.56 -10.57
C TYR A 178 18.44 -2.92 -11.85
N GLY A 179 17.59 -2.19 -12.60
CA GLY A 179 18.02 -1.39 -13.74
C GLY A 179 18.79 -0.12 -13.36
N PHE A 180 18.64 0.35 -12.11
CA PHE A 180 19.21 1.61 -11.62
C PHE A 180 20.31 1.43 -10.56
N PHE A 181 20.25 0.35 -9.79
CA PHE A 181 21.07 0.13 -8.60
C PHE A 181 21.78 -1.23 -8.65
N ASP A 182 22.93 -1.34 -7.98
CA ASP A 182 23.56 -2.64 -7.75
C ASP A 182 22.75 -3.49 -6.75
N GLU A 183 23.04 -4.80 -6.72
CA GLU A 183 22.29 -5.77 -5.90
C GLU A 183 22.29 -5.43 -4.40
N GLY A 184 23.40 -4.87 -3.87
CA GLY A 184 23.49 -4.47 -2.47
C GLY A 184 22.55 -3.30 -2.17
N THR A 185 22.61 -2.26 -2.99
CA THR A 185 21.74 -1.08 -2.85
C THR A 185 20.25 -1.44 -3.03
N VAL A 186 19.90 -2.34 -3.96
CA VAL A 186 18.52 -2.84 -4.11
C VAL A 186 18.06 -3.57 -2.85
N ALA A 187 18.92 -4.40 -2.26
CA ALA A 187 18.60 -5.11 -1.02
C ALA A 187 18.32 -4.14 0.14
N GLU A 188 19.10 -3.06 0.25
CA GLU A 188 18.90 -2.00 1.23
C GLU A 188 17.58 -1.25 1.01
N LEU A 189 17.31 -0.83 -0.24
CA LEU A 189 16.06 -0.15 -0.60
C LEU A 189 14.84 -1.00 -0.26
N PHE A 190 14.87 -2.29 -0.62
CA PHE A 190 13.80 -3.21 -0.29
C PHE A 190 13.71 -3.43 1.22
N GLY A 191 14.83 -3.40 1.94
CA GLY A 191 14.88 -3.39 3.40
C GLY A 191 14.07 -2.24 3.99
N VAL A 192 14.25 -1.02 3.49
CA VAL A 192 13.48 0.15 3.92
C VAL A 192 11.99 -0.01 3.63
N ILE A 193 11.61 -0.47 2.44
CA ILE A 193 10.19 -0.73 2.09
C ILE A 193 9.57 -1.75 3.06
N ARG A 194 10.29 -2.84 3.40
CA ARG A 194 9.81 -3.82 4.40
C ARG A 194 9.61 -3.18 5.76
N ALA A 195 10.56 -2.35 6.20
CA ALA A 195 10.48 -1.68 7.50
C ALA A 195 9.28 -0.72 7.56
N VAL A 196 9.05 0.06 6.49
CA VAL A 196 7.88 0.93 6.36
C VAL A 196 6.58 0.11 6.43
N ASN A 197 6.47 -0.98 5.67
CA ASN A 197 5.29 -1.84 5.69
C ASN A 197 5.10 -2.48 7.08
N ALA A 198 6.17 -2.94 7.73
CA ALA A 198 6.11 -3.60 9.02
C ALA A 198 5.56 -2.71 10.15
N ASN A 199 5.73 -1.38 10.06
CA ASN A 199 5.16 -0.44 11.05
C ASN A 199 3.64 -0.46 11.13
N VAL A 200 2.96 -1.07 10.14
CA VAL A 200 1.51 -1.25 10.13
C VAL A 200 1.04 -2.48 10.91
N LEU A 201 1.96 -3.38 11.23
CA LEU A 201 1.72 -4.62 11.95
C LEU A 201 2.13 -4.47 13.41
N VAL A 202 1.44 -5.19 14.28
CA VAL A 202 1.87 -5.31 15.67
C VAL A 202 3.09 -6.20 15.69
N ALA A 203 4.19 -5.71 16.26
CA ALA A 203 5.36 -6.53 16.50
C ALA A 203 4.95 -7.71 17.39
N GLU A 204 5.07 -8.95 16.88
CA GLU A 204 4.87 -10.14 17.69
C GLU A 204 5.87 -10.06 18.85
N SER A 205 5.33 -9.80 20.04
CA SER A 205 6.11 -9.90 21.26
C SER A 205 6.47 -11.37 21.36
N GLN A 206 7.71 -11.73 21.05
CA GLN A 206 8.21 -13.09 21.30
C GLN A 206 8.01 -13.34 22.79
N SER A 207 6.97 -14.12 23.10
CA SER A 207 6.77 -14.71 24.41
C SER A 207 7.93 -15.67 24.61
N PHE A 208 8.89 -15.23 25.45
CA PHE A 208 10.00 -16.05 25.94
C PHE A 208 9.50 -17.24 26.76
#